data_AF-A0A5C8NL51-F1
#
_entry.id   AF-A0A5C8NL51-F1
#
_cell.length_a   1.000
_cell.length_b   1.000
_cell.length_c   1.000
_cell.angle_alpha   90.00
_cell.angle_beta   90.00
_cell.angle_gamma   90.00
#
_symmetry.space_group_name_H-M   'P 1'
#
loop_
_entity.id
_entity.type
_entity.pdbx_description
1 polymer ?
#
loop_
_entity_poly.entity_id
_entity_poly.type
_entity_poly.pdbx_seq_one_letter_code
_entity_poly.pdbx_strand_id
1 'polypeptide(L)'
;MIYKRYVPVYGIKKLDKMLLSEEITLIDVREYNEVYYTKDASVLHMPIPYLGRNYRDIPTKQVAIIASDRISRNVSIRELRKYGFQVIGFYCVAEREVMTKRVATSTCS
;
A
#
# COMPACT_ATOMS: atom_id res chain seq x y z
N MET A 1 -10.86 -19.45 -8.55
CA MET A 1 -9.39 -19.26 -8.70
C MET A 1 -8.82 -18.53 -7.48
N ILE A 2 -8.35 -19.26 -6.46
CA ILE A 2 -7.84 -18.69 -5.19
C ILE A 2 -6.29 -18.52 -5.21
N TYR A 3 -5.61 -19.15 -6.17
CA TYR A 3 -4.14 -19.27 -6.16
C TYR A 3 -3.39 -17.96 -6.44
N LYS A 4 -3.96 -17.02 -7.21
CA LYS A 4 -3.24 -15.80 -7.59
C LYS A 4 -2.83 -14.94 -6.39
N ARG A 5 -3.57 -14.94 -5.27
CA ARG A 5 -3.31 -14.06 -4.11
C ARG A 5 -1.95 -14.33 -3.45
N TYR A 6 -1.57 -15.61 -3.33
CA TYR A 6 -0.36 -16.04 -2.63
C TYR A 6 0.91 -15.94 -3.47
N VAL A 7 0.78 -15.87 -4.80
CA VAL A 7 1.94 -15.74 -5.69
C VAL A 7 2.61 -14.38 -5.42
N PRO A 8 3.93 -14.31 -5.19
CA PRO A 8 4.63 -13.04 -5.05
C PRO A 8 4.50 -12.15 -6.28
N VAL A 9 4.49 -10.83 -6.07
CA VAL A 9 4.66 -9.88 -7.18
C VAL A 9 6.12 -9.49 -7.27
N TYR A 10 6.77 -9.85 -8.37
CA TYR A 10 8.19 -9.54 -8.61
C TYR A 10 8.38 -8.09 -9.06
N GLY A 11 9.59 -7.57 -8.79
CA GLY A 11 10.07 -6.27 -9.28
C GLY A 11 9.55 -5.05 -8.52
N ILE A 12 8.82 -5.23 -7.41
CA ILE A 12 8.42 -4.12 -6.54
C ILE A 12 9.33 -4.09 -5.31
N LYS A 13 9.90 -2.91 -5.05
CA LYS A 13 10.81 -2.70 -3.91
C LYS A 13 10.01 -2.35 -2.65
N LYS A 14 10.47 -2.85 -1.50
CA LYS A 14 10.09 -2.30 -0.21
C LYS A 14 10.71 -0.90 -0.11
N LEU A 15 9.94 0.06 0.36
CA LEU A 15 10.38 1.43 0.59
C LEU A 15 10.59 1.62 2.10
N ASP A 16 11.74 2.17 2.49
CA ASP A 16 12.11 2.36 3.90
C ASP A 16 11.72 3.73 4.44
N LYS A 17 11.43 4.70 3.56
CA LYS A 17 11.02 6.07 3.90
C LYS A 17 9.85 6.49 3.03
N MET A 18 8.86 7.15 3.62
CA MET A 18 7.74 7.70 2.86
C MET A 18 8.24 8.64 1.76
N LEU A 19 7.88 8.31 0.52
CA LEU A 19 8.08 9.15 -0.65
C LEU A 19 7.01 10.25 -0.61
N LEU A 20 7.42 11.46 -0.26
CA LEU A 20 6.61 12.66 -0.36
C LEU A 20 6.96 13.34 -1.68
N SER A 21 6.18 13.06 -2.72
CA SER A 21 6.32 13.67 -4.05
C SER A 21 4.93 13.88 -4.63
N GLU A 22 4.68 15.04 -5.23
CA GLU A 22 3.42 15.35 -5.91
C GLU A 22 3.16 14.44 -7.13
N GLU A 23 4.20 13.79 -7.64
CA GLU A 23 4.11 12.88 -8.78
C GLU A 23 3.68 11.46 -8.38
N ILE A 24 3.73 11.14 -7.08
CA ILE A 24 3.49 9.79 -6.56
C ILE A 24 2.32 9.83 -5.58
N THR A 25 1.26 9.08 -5.89
CA THR A 25 0.15 8.92 -4.94
C THR A 25 0.49 7.81 -3.95
N LEU A 26 0.42 8.12 -2.66
CA LEU A 26 0.52 7.12 -1.60
C LEU A 26 -0.88 6.59 -1.28
N ILE A 27 -1.07 5.27 -1.44
CA ILE A 27 -2.36 4.61 -1.23
C ILE A 27 -2.26 3.67 -0.04
N ASP A 28 -3.03 3.95 1.00
CA ASP A 28 -3.20 3.05 2.12
C ASP A 28 -4.31 2.04 1.78
N VAL A 29 -3.95 0.76 1.64
CA VAL A 29 -4.89 -0.30 1.23
C VAL A 29 -5.37 -1.16 2.40
N ARG A 30 -5.02 -0.77 3.62
CA ARG A 30 -5.38 -1.49 4.85
C ARG A 30 -6.88 -1.38 5.14
N GLU A 31 -7.39 -2.32 5.92
CA GLU A 31 -8.78 -2.26 6.38
C GLU A 31 -8.98 -1.07 7.34
N TYR A 32 -10.19 -0.50 7.39
CA TYR A 32 -10.48 0.70 8.21
C TYR A 32 -10.17 0.52 9.71
N ASN A 33 -10.29 -0.71 10.22
CA ASN A 33 -9.97 -1.08 11.59
C ASN A 33 -8.46 -1.04 11.91
N GLU A 34 -7.59 -0.91 10.90
CA GLU A 34 -6.13 -0.89 11.03
C GLU A 34 -5.52 0.52 10.82
N VAL A 35 -6.36 1.52 10.58
CA VAL A 35 -5.93 2.90 10.31
C VAL A 35 -6.01 3.76 11.56
N TYR A 36 -4.86 4.12 12.12
CA TYR A 36 -4.75 5.35 12.89
C TYR A 36 -4.76 6.50 11.89
N TYR A 37 -5.85 7.28 11.84
CA TYR A 37 -6.04 8.39 10.92
C TYR A 37 -4.86 9.37 10.98
N THR A 38 -3.86 9.18 10.12
CA THR A 38 -2.95 10.25 9.74
C THR A 38 -3.77 11.19 8.87
N LYS A 39 -4.10 12.38 9.39
CA LYS A 39 -4.80 13.46 8.68
C LYS A 39 -3.95 14.07 7.55
N ASP A 40 -2.96 13.34 7.04
CA ASP A 40 -2.08 13.79 5.99
C ASP A 40 -2.83 13.66 4.67
N ALA A 41 -3.20 14.81 4.10
CA ALA A 41 -3.92 14.92 2.84
C ALA A 41 -3.18 14.28 1.64
N SER A 42 -1.92 13.90 1.82
CA SER A 42 -1.07 13.22 0.83
C SER A 42 -1.29 11.71 0.75
N VAL A 43 -2.08 11.10 1.63
CA VAL A 43 -2.35 9.65 1.65
C VAL A 43 -3.81 9.37 1.36
N LEU A 44 -4.07 8.62 0.29
CA LEU A 44 -5.42 8.15 -0.04
C LEU A 44 -5.68 6.81 0.63
N HIS A 45 -6.61 6.78 1.58
CA HIS A 45 -7.05 5.52 2.18
C HIS A 45 -8.12 4.85 1.30
N MET A 46 -7.78 3.71 0.73
CA MET A 46 -8.60 2.93 -0.19
C MET A 46 -8.41 1.44 0.08
N PRO A 47 -9.13 0.86 1.07
CA PRO A 47 -9.01 -0.56 1.38
C PRO A 47 -9.27 -1.44 0.14
N ILE A 48 -8.69 -2.64 0.13
CA ILE A 48 -8.70 -3.55 -1.03
C ILE A 48 -10.08 -3.71 -1.69
N PRO A 49 -11.19 -3.91 -0.94
CA PRO A 49 -12.51 -4.06 -1.54
C PRO A 49 -12.98 -2.83 -2.34
N TYR A 50 -12.44 -1.66 -2.04
CA TYR A 50 -12.81 -0.37 -2.64
C TYR A 50 -11.89 0.05 -3.79
N LEU A 51 -10.69 -0.52 -3.91
CA LEU A 51 -9.75 -0.24 -5.01
C LEU A 51 -10.43 -0.30 -6.38
N GLY A 52 -11.18 -1.37 -6.65
CA GLY A 52 -11.81 -1.57 -7.95
C GLY A 52 -12.92 -0.57 -8.30
N ARG A 53 -13.53 0.08 -7.29
CA ARG A 53 -14.60 1.07 -7.49
C ARG A 53 -14.06 2.49 -7.54
N ASN A 54 -13.00 2.76 -6.78
CA ASN A 54 -12.52 4.12 -6.51
C ASN A 54 -11.18 4.42 -7.20
N TYR A 55 -10.62 3.49 -7.99
CA TYR A 55 -9.33 3.71 -8.67
C TYR A 55 -9.28 4.98 -9.54
N ARG A 56 -10.44 5.48 -9.99
CA ARG A 56 -10.53 6.72 -10.79
C ARG A 56 -10.17 7.98 -10.00
N ASP A 57 -10.23 7.91 -8.67
CA ASP A 57 -9.94 9.03 -7.77
C ASP A 57 -8.42 9.14 -7.47
N ILE A 58 -7.61 8.21 -7.99
CA ILE A 58 -6.15 8.24 -7.85
C ILE A 58 -5.59 9.29 -8.83
N PRO A 59 -4.98 10.39 -8.34
CA PRO A 59 -4.63 11.53 -9.17
C PRO A 59 -3.42 11.26 -10.09
N THR A 60 -2.54 10.32 -9.72
CA THR A 60 -1.32 10.05 -10.49
C THR A 60 -1.21 8.59 -10.95
N LYS A 61 -0.47 8.36 -12.04
CA LYS A 61 -0.21 7.01 -12.56
C LYS A 61 0.83 6.25 -11.75
N GLN A 62 1.76 6.96 -11.10
CA GLN A 62 2.77 6.37 -10.24
C GLN A 62 2.25 6.29 -8.82
N VAL A 63 2.24 5.08 -8.25
CA VAL A 63 1.66 4.84 -6.92
C VAL A 63 2.61 4.04 -6.05
N ALA A 64 2.60 4.33 -4.76
CA ALA A 64 3.18 3.49 -3.73
C ALA A 64 2.05 3.03 -2.80
N ILE A 65 2.14 1.81 -2.26
CA ILE A 65 1.09 1.27 -1.39
C ILE A 65 1.56 1.06 0.04
N ILE A 66 0.68 1.26 1.01
CA ILE A 66 0.86 0.88 2.42
C ILE A 66 -0.04 -0.33 2.69
N ALA A 67 0.54 -1.46 3.09
CA ALA A 67 -0.17 -2.70 3.33
C ALA A 67 0.22 -3.32 4.69
N SER A 68 -0.69 -4.10 5.26
CA SER A 68 -0.49 -4.79 6.54
C SER A 68 0.31 -6.09 6.38
N ASP A 69 0.16 -6.78 5.25
CA ASP A 69 0.77 -8.09 5.02
C ASP A 69 1.12 -8.34 3.54
N ARG A 70 1.76 -9.48 3.27
CA ARG A 70 2.20 -9.86 1.91
C ARG A 70 1.04 -10.14 0.96
N ILE A 71 -0.04 -10.74 1.46
CA ILE A 71 -1.22 -11.09 0.67
C ILE A 71 -1.94 -9.82 0.27
N SER A 72 -2.25 -8.94 1.21
CA SER A 72 -2.87 -7.64 0.94
C SER A 72 -2.02 -6.82 -0.03
N ARG A 73 -0.70 -6.74 0.21
CA ARG A 73 0.26 -6.15 -0.73
C ARG A 73 0.14 -6.73 -2.14
N ASN A 74 0.23 -8.06 -2.29
CA ASN A 74 0.24 -8.71 -3.60
C ASN A 74 -1.09 -8.54 -4.35
N VAL A 75 -2.22 -8.54 -3.63
CA VAL A 75 -3.55 -8.32 -4.21
C VAL A 75 -3.67 -6.88 -4.70
N SER A 76 -3.31 -5.90 -3.86
CA SER A 76 -3.38 -4.48 -4.21
C SER A 76 -2.50 -4.13 -5.41
N ILE A 77 -1.26 -4.63 -5.45
CA ILE A 77 -0.36 -4.38 -6.59
C ILE A 77 -0.97 -4.90 -7.89
N ARG A 78 -1.61 -6.08 -7.87
CA ARG A 78 -2.22 -6.65 -9.07
C ARG A 78 -3.43 -5.88 -9.52
N GLU A 79 -4.33 -5.51 -8.61
CA GLU A 79 -5.50 -4.70 -8.97
C GLU A 79 -5.08 -3.35 -9.53
N LEU A 80 -4.12 -2.66 -8.90
CA LEU A 80 -3.60 -1.39 -9.42
C LEU A 80 -2.95 -1.55 -10.81
N ARG A 81 -2.10 -2.56 -11.02
CA ARG A 81 -1.52 -2.83 -12.35
C ARG A 81 -2.57 -3.13 -13.41
N LYS A 82 -3.63 -3.87 -13.05
CA LYS A 82 -4.77 -4.16 -13.94
C LYS A 82 -5.50 -2.88 -14.40
N TYR A 83 -5.53 -1.84 -13.57
CA TYR A 83 -6.07 -0.52 -13.93
C TYR A 83 -5.04 0.42 -14.58
N GLY A 84 -3.84 -0.06 -14.90
CA GLY A 84 -2.81 0.70 -15.61
C GLY A 84 -1.98 1.63 -14.72
N PHE A 85 -1.94 1.39 -13.42
CA PHE A 85 -1.04 2.11 -12.52
C PHE A 85 0.36 1.48 -12.49
N GLN A 86 1.37 2.33 -12.39
CA GLN A 86 2.75 1.95 -12.13
C GLN A 86 2.99 1.93 -10.63
N VAL A 87 2.96 0.73 -10.04
CA VAL A 87 3.35 0.57 -8.63
C VAL A 87 4.86 0.63 -8.52
N ILE A 88 5.40 1.65 -7.86
CA ILE A 88 6.86 1.87 -7.75
C ILE A 88 7.46 1.26 -6.47
N GLY A 89 6.63 0.98 -5.47
CA GLY A 89 7.07 0.39 -4.20
C GLY A 89 5.94 0.16 -3.21
N PHE A 90 6.28 -0.43 -2.07
CA PHE A 90 5.35 -0.64 -0.95
C PHE A 90 6.00 -0.36 0.40
N TYR A 91 5.17 0.02 1.37
CA TYR A 91 5.46 0.03 2.80
C TYR A 91 4.69 -1.11 3.45
N CYS A 92 5.35 -1.81 4.38
CA CYS A 92 4.67 -2.75 5.27
C CYS A 92 4.67 -2.14 6.67
N VAL A 93 3.49 -1.88 7.20
CA VAL A 93 3.35 -1.50 8.61
C VAL A 93 3.44 -2.80 9.39
N ALA A 94 4.53 -3.00 10.13
CA ALA A 94 4.61 -4.14 11.03
C ALA A 94 3.40 -4.10 11.97
N GLU A 95 2.73 -5.23 12.20
CA GLU A 95 1.72 -5.35 13.24
C GLU A 95 2.32 -4.86 14.57
N ARG A 96 1.83 -3.70 15.04
CA ARG A 96 2.25 -2.90 16.20
C ARG A 96 3.35 -1.87 15.99
N GLU A 97 2.97 -0.70 15.47
CA GLU A 97 3.44 0.59 15.99
C GLU A 97 2.25 1.45 16.40
N VAL A 98 1.68 1.15 17.57
CA VAL A 98 1.10 2.22 18.38
C VAL A 98 2.29 3.02 18.90
N MET A 99 2.51 4.19 18.32
CA MET A 99 3.22 5.34 18.89
C MET A 99 4.09 5.02 20.12
N THR A 100 5.35 4.62 19.92
CA THR A 100 6.42 5.01 20.86
C THR A 100 7.74 5.09 20.12
N LYS A 101 8.41 6.21 20.37
CA LYS A 101 9.71 6.59 19.80
C LYS A 101 10.72 5.44 19.88
N ARG A 102 11.54 5.34 18.82
CA ARG A 102 12.79 4.59 18.65
C ARG A 102 12.63 3.19 18.02
N VAL A 103 12.93 3.17 16.72
CA VAL A 103 13.60 2.10 15.96
C VAL A 103 13.18 0.67 16.30
N ALA A 104 12.47 0.01 15.38
CA ALA A 104 12.62 -1.43 15.19
C ALA A 104 12.26 -1.86 13.76
N THR A 105 13.29 -2.21 13.00
CA THR A 105 13.24 -3.11 11.84
C THR A 105 12.37 -4.34 12.10
N SER A 106 11.48 -4.69 11.17
CA SER A 106 11.19 -6.10 10.82
C SER A 106 10.30 -6.21 9.57
N THR A 107 10.23 -7.43 9.06
CA THR A 107 10.16 -7.79 7.64
C THR A 107 8.91 -8.60 7.32
N CYS A 108 8.23 -8.27 6.22
CA CYS A 108 7.36 -9.22 5.52
C CYS A 108 8.21 -9.98 4.48
N SER A 109 8.97 -10.98 4.95
CA SER A 109 9.78 -11.89 4.11
C SER A 109 8.90 -12.73 3.20
#